data_AF-A0A0T5Z4B1-F1
#
_entry.id   AF-A0A0T5Z4B1-F1
#
_cell.length_a   1.000
_cell.length_b   1.000
_cell.length_c   1.000
_cell.angle_alpha   90.00
_cell.angle_beta   90.00
_cell.angle_gamma   90.00
#
_symmetry.space_group_name_H-M   'P 1'
#
loop_
_entity.id
_entity.type
_entity.pdbx_description
1 polymer ?
#
loop_
_entity_poly.entity_id
_entity_poly.type
_entity_poly.pdbx_seq_one_letter_code
_entity_poly.pdbx_strand_id
1 'polypeptide(L)' 'HGKKSGSEEMGHHEWHWQRIIKATPDDRVRLVEISVFRDKQDDNPVTRLVSFLGQPE' A
#
# COMPACT_ATOMS: atom_id res chain seq x y z
N HIS A 1 3.30 -10.09 8.57
CA HIS A 1 3.74 -8.72 8.24
C HIS A 1 4.44 -8.72 6.89
N GLY A 2 4.35 -7.63 6.12
CA GLY A 2 5.07 -7.56 4.85
C GLY A 2 5.09 -6.16 4.26
N LYS A 3 6.21 -5.76 3.66
CA LYS A 3 6.37 -4.53 2.90
C LYS A 3 6.70 -4.91 1.45
N LYS A 4 5.98 -4.34 0.48
CA LYS A 4 6.30 -4.47 -0.94
C LYS A 4 6.22 -3.10 -1.59
N SER A 5 7.10 -2.83 -2.55
CA SER A 5 7.08 -1.61 -3.35
C SER A 5 7.21 -1.94 -4.82
N GLY A 6 6.81 -1.01 -5.68
CA GLY A 6 6.95 -1.13 -7.12
C GLY A 6 6.70 0.20 -7.81
N SER A 7 6.73 0.17 -9.13
CA SER A 7 6.26 1.26 -9.97
C SER A 7 5.27 0.74 -11.00
N GLU A 8 4.47 1.65 -11.54
CA GLU A 8 3.49 1.39 -12.60
C GLU A 8 3.32 2.63 -13.46
N GLU A 9 3.32 2.46 -14.78
CA GLU A 9 3.03 3.55 -15.71
C GLU A 9 1.53 3.77 -15.84
N MET A 10 1.05 4.99 -15.58
CA MET A 10 -0.35 5.37 -15.73
C MET A 10 -0.47 6.85 -16.13
N GLY A 11 -1.17 7.11 -17.23
CA GLY A 11 -1.39 8.48 -17.72
C GLY A 11 -0.09 9.19 -18.14
N HIS A 12 0.82 8.48 -18.81
CA HIS A 12 2.14 8.98 -19.22
C HIS A 12 3.03 9.43 -18.05
N HIS A 13 2.81 8.85 -16.87
CA HIS A 13 3.60 9.11 -15.68
C HIS A 13 3.95 7.78 -15.01
N GLU A 14 5.21 7.62 -14.61
CA GLU A 14 5.61 6.51 -13.74
C GLU A 14 5.23 6.85 -12.30
N TRP A 15 4.39 6.03 -11.70
CA TRP A 15 4.00 6.16 -10.30
C TRP A 15 4.76 5.18 -9.45
N HIS A 16 5.18 5.60 -8.27
CA HIS A 16 5.83 4.72 -7.30
C HIS A 16 4.84 4.38 -6.19
N TRP A 17 4.73 3.10 -5.85
CA TRP A 17 3.81 2.66 -4.81
C TRP A 17 4.51 1.81 -3.75
N GLN A 18 3.96 1.88 -2.54
CA GLN A 18 4.37 1.07 -1.41
C GLN A 18 3.14 0.48 -0.73
N ARG A 19 3.16 -0.83 -0.48
CA ARG A 19 2.18 -1.58 0.29
C ARG A 19 2.79 -2.08 1.60
N ILE A 20 2.11 -1.83 2.71
CA ILE A 20 2.45 -2.36 4.04
C ILE A 20 1.27 -3.19 4.54
N ILE A 21 1.56 -4.42 4.98
CA ILE A 21 0.60 -5.34 5.61
C ILE A 21 0.96 -5.49 7.09
N LYS A 22 0.03 -5.13 7.96
CA LYS A 22 0.16 -5.20 9.43
C LYS A 22 -0.81 -6.24 10.00
N ALA A 23 -0.37 -6.91 11.06
CA ALA A 23 -1.28 -7.70 11.88
C ALA A 23 -2.26 -6.78 12.62
N THR A 24 -3.43 -7.31 12.91
CA THR A 24 -4.45 -6.71 13.77
C THR A 24 -4.66 -7.60 14.99
N PRO A 25 -5.35 -7.13 16.05
CA PRO A 25 -5.69 -7.98 17.18
C PRO A 25 -6.56 -9.20 16.81
N ASP A 26 -7.39 -9.11 15.76
CA ASP A 26 -8.04 -10.29 15.16
C ASP A 26 -7.08 -10.94 14.15
N ASP A 27 -6.68 -12.17 14.42
CA ASP A 27 -5.74 -12.94 13.60
C ASP A 27 -6.28 -13.31 12.21
N ARG A 28 -7.59 -13.23 12.01
CA ARG A 28 -8.25 -13.45 10.71
C ARG A 28 -8.30 -12.18 9.86
N VAL A 29 -7.89 -11.04 10.41
CA VAL A 29 -7.91 -9.74 9.74
C VAL A 29 -6.48 -9.24 9.53
N ARG A 30 -6.24 -8.56 8.42
CA ARG A 30 -4.98 -7.85 8.16
C ARG A 30 -5.30 -6.42 7.74
N LEU A 31 -4.52 -5.48 8.26
CA LEU A 31 -4.57 -4.09 7.81
C LEU A 31 -3.58 -3.93 6.65
N VAL A 32 -4.06 -3.36 5.55
CA VAL A 32 -3.29 -3.06 4.34
C VAL A 32 -3.29 -1.55 4.12
N GLU A 33 -2.09 -0.99 4.03
CA GLU A 33 -1.87 0.40 3.68
C GLU A 33 -1.17 0.45 2.33
N ILE A 34 -1.72 1.20 1.38
CA ILE A 34 -1.10 1.47 0.08
C ILE A 34 -0.87 2.97 0.00
N SER A 35 0.34 3.38 -0.36
CA SER A 35 0.72 4.77 -0.58
C SER A 35 1.30 4.91 -1.97
N VAL A 36 0.90 5.96 -2.69
CA VAL A 36 1.33 6.25 -4.06
C VAL A 36 2.02 7.61 -4.07
N PHE A 37 3.18 7.67 -4.70
CA PHE A 37 4.11 8.79 -4.74
C PHE A 37 4.39 9.17 -6.18
N ARG A 38 4.70 10.46 -6.39
CA ARG A 38 5.12 10.97 -7.68
C ARG A 38 6.57 10.57 -7.95
N ASP A 39 7.45 10.80 -6.99
CA ASP A 39 8.85 10.39 -7.07
C ASP A 39 9.20 9.36 -5.99
N LYS A 40 10.19 8.50 -6.26
CA LYS A 40 10.58 7.41 -5.35
C LYS A 40 11.14 7.89 -4.00
N GLN A 41 11.70 9.10 -3.97
CA GLN A 41 12.29 9.71 -2.79
C GLN A 41 11.31 10.61 -2.02
N ASP A 42 10.06 10.73 -2.49
CA ASP A 42 9.06 11.54 -1.80
C ASP A 42 8.70 10.95 -0.44
N ASP A 43 8.72 11.80 0.59
CA ASP A 43 8.24 11.44 1.92
C ASP A 43 6.71 11.57 2.04
N ASN A 44 6.07 12.32 1.13
CA ASN A 44 4.64 12.61 1.16
C ASN A 44 3.93 11.92 0.00
N PRO A 45 3.01 10.98 0.25
CA PRO A 45 2.26 10.35 -0.82
C PRO A 45 1.20 11.29 -1.40
N VAL A 46 0.97 11.17 -2.71
CA VAL A 46 -0.15 11.83 -3.39
C VAL A 46 -1.48 11.28 -2.90
N THR A 47 -1.54 9.98 -2.59
CA THR A 47 -2.70 9.37 -1.96
C THR A 47 -2.31 8.19 -1.08
N ARG A 48 -3.15 7.91 -0.09
CA ARG A 48 -3.03 6.75 0.79
C ARG A 48 -4.39 6.07 0.93
N LEU A 49 -4.42 4.77 0.64
CA LEU A 49 -5.54 3.90 0.90
C LEU A 49 -5.24 3.02 2.12
N VAL A 50 -6.19 2.95 3.05
CA VAL A 50 -6.16 2.04 4.20
C VAL A 50 -7.37 1.12 4.10
N SER A 51 -7.14 -0.18 4.20
CA SER A 51 -8.20 -1.19 4.13
C SER A 51 -7.93 -2.35 5.08
N PHE A 52 -8.99 -3.08 5.43
CA PHE A 52 -8.94 -4.31 6.21
C PHE A 52 -9.33 -5.49 5.32
N LEU A 53 -8.50 -6.51 5.29
CA LEU A 53 -8.77 -7.75 4.56
C LEU A 53 -9.04 -8.88 5.56
N GLY A 54 -10.23 -9.45 5.51
CA GLY A 54 -10.58 -10.67 6.22
C GLY A 54 -10.19 -11.91 5.41
N GLN A 55 -9.92 -13.02 6.10
CA GLN A 55 -9.86 -14.34 5.46
C GLN A 55 -11.27 -14.78 5.01
N PRO A 56 -11.44 -15.36 3.81
CA PRO A 56 -12.68 -16.02 3.44
C PRO A 56 -12.98 -17.19 4.39
N GLU A 57 -14.25 -17.48 4.63
CA GLU A 57 -14.71 -18.66 5.38
C GLU A 57 -14.48 -19.98 4.61
#